data_AF-A0A3D2V5X2-F1
#
_entry.id   AF-A0A3D2V5X2-F1
#
_cell.length_a   1.000
_cell.length_b   1.000
_cell.length_c   1.000
_cell.angle_alpha   90.00
_cell.angle_beta   90.00
_cell.angle_gamma   90.00
#
_symmetry.space_group_name_H-M   'P 1'
#
loop_
_entity.id
_entity.type
_entity.pdbx_description
1 polymer ?
#
loop_
_entity_poly.entity_id
_entity_poly.type
_entity_poly.pdbx_seq_one_letter_code
_entity_poly.pdbx_strand_id
1 'polypeptide(L)'
;LFAASEHKSTTIDFTTATASVQSTSDEMLELDINPLNATTEEKESISARFFTELVPRQELSVPAGNAIASEHRDFAQAISTGQSVQVPGTAGRDALAVALEIQQRLHAVRHDAPHTGVPSPNTPALISLRQLNAA
;
A
#
# COMPACT_ATOMS: atom_id res chain seq x y z
N LEU A 1 -1.49 7.74 12.16
CA LEU A 1 -0.30 8.17 11.38
C LEU A 1 0.44 6.92 10.93
N PHE A 2 0.41 6.59 9.65
CA PHE A 2 1.23 5.52 9.09
C PHE A 2 2.68 6.00 9.09
N ALA A 3 3.50 5.51 10.03
CA ALA A 3 4.93 5.73 9.96
C ALA A 3 5.45 5.00 8.73
N ALA A 4 6.01 5.76 7.77
CA ALA A 4 6.76 5.20 6.67
C ALA A 4 8.02 4.53 7.24
N SER A 5 7.89 3.26 7.60
CA SER A 5 9.03 2.38 7.80
C SER A 5 9.49 1.94 6.41
N GLU A 6 10.79 2.03 6.13
CA GLU A 6 11.39 1.73 4.82
C GLU A 6 11.08 0.30 4.30
N HIS A 7 10.53 -0.56 5.15
CA HIS A 7 10.19 -1.95 4.83
C HIS A 7 8.73 -2.31 5.19
N LYS A 8 7.82 -1.34 5.10
CA LYS A 8 6.38 -1.58 5.22
C LYS A 8 5.64 -1.07 4.01
N SER A 9 4.79 -1.94 3.46
CA SER A 9 3.83 -1.58 2.41
C SER A 9 2.43 -1.61 2.99
N THR A 10 1.61 -0.62 2.67
CA THR A 10 0.22 -0.54 3.07
C THR A 10 -0.66 -0.41 1.85
N THR A 11 -1.64 -1.30 1.72
CA THR A 11 -2.64 -1.26 0.66
C THR A 11 -4.01 -1.02 1.29
N ILE A 12 -4.75 -0.05 0.77
CA ILE A 12 -6.10 0.27 1.21
C ILE A 12 -7.06 -0.10 0.09
N ASP A 13 -8.06 -0.93 0.38
CA ASP A 13 -9.17 -1.23 -0.52
C ASP A 13 -10.41 -0.47 -0.06
N PHE A 14 -10.74 0.59 -0.80
CA PHE A 14 -11.91 1.42 -0.56
C PHE A 14 -13.23 0.74 -0.95
N THR A 15 -13.19 -0.34 -1.73
CA THR A 15 -14.38 -1.10 -2.16
C THR A 15 -14.89 -1.98 -1.03
N THR A 16 -13.97 -2.67 -0.34
CA THR A 16 -14.30 -3.60 0.75
C THR A 16 -14.12 -3.00 2.14
N ALA A 17 -13.65 -1.75 2.24
CA ALA A 17 -13.29 -1.09 3.50
C ALA A 17 -12.29 -1.93 4.31
N THR A 18 -11.25 -2.41 3.64
CA THR A 18 -10.16 -3.16 4.27
C THR A 18 -8.84 -2.44 4.04
N ALA A 19 -7.93 -2.59 4.99
CA ALA A 19 -6.53 -2.22 4.81
C ALA A 19 -5.67 -3.45 5.05
N SER A 20 -4.59 -3.60 4.30
CA SER A 20 -3.59 -4.62 4.56
C SER A 20 -2.23 -4.00 4.69
N VAL A 21 -1.51 -4.42 5.71
CA VAL A 21 -0.14 -4.00 6.00
C VAL A 21 0.74 -5.21 5.81
N GLN A 22 1.75 -5.07 4.96
CA GLN A 22 2.80 -6.03 4.78
C GLN A 22 4.08 -5.44 5.37
N SER A 23 4.72 -6.18 6.28
CA SER A 23 5.97 -5.76 6.91
C SER A 23 7.06 -6.77 6.61
N THR A 24 8.27 -6.32 6.37
CA THR A 24 9.46 -7.18 6.34
C THR A 24 9.98 -7.36 7.76
N SER A 25 10.27 -8.59 8.17
CA SER A 25 10.89 -8.88 9.47
C SER A 25 12.39 -8.62 9.46
N ASP A 26 12.99 -8.44 10.64
CA ASP A 26 14.45 -8.28 10.76
C ASP A 26 15.18 -9.53 10.22
N GLU A 27 14.65 -10.72 10.46
CA GLU A 27 15.17 -11.99 9.91
C GLU A 27 15.23 -11.96 8.38
N MET A 28 14.23 -11.38 7.72
CA MET A 28 14.22 -11.26 6.25
C MET A 28 15.23 -10.22 5.73
N LEU A 29 15.51 -9.17 6.50
CA LEU A 29 16.51 -8.16 6.16
C LEU A 29 17.94 -8.69 6.33
N GLU A 30 18.14 -9.58 7.30
CA GLU A 30 19.43 -10.21 7.60
C GLU A 30 19.66 -11.52 6.83
N LEU A 31 18.66 -11.98 6.06
CA LEU A 31 18.69 -13.27 5.36
C LEU A 31 19.75 -13.29 4.26
N ASP A 32 20.92 -13.85 4.55
CA ASP A 32 22.02 -14.03 3.60
C ASP A 32 21.91 -15.36 2.86
N ILE A 33 20.98 -15.43 1.91
CA ILE A 33 20.75 -16.63 1.10
C ILE A 33 20.83 -16.27 -0.38
N ASN A 34 21.71 -16.98 -1.10
CA ASN A 34 21.75 -16.90 -2.55
C ASN A 34 20.73 -17.88 -3.16
N PRO A 35 19.61 -17.42 -3.74
CA PRO A 35 18.55 -18.29 -4.24
C PRO A 35 19.00 -19.25 -5.36
N LEU A 36 20.07 -18.91 -6.08
CA LEU A 36 20.64 -19.75 -7.13
C LEU A 36 21.41 -20.95 -6.57
N ASN A 37 22.00 -20.80 -5.39
CA ASN A 37 22.85 -21.82 -4.77
C ASN A 37 22.22 -22.47 -3.53
N ALA A 38 21.08 -21.96 -3.06
CA ALA A 38 20.37 -22.51 -1.92
C ALA A 38 19.91 -23.96 -2.19
N THR A 39 20.10 -24.78 -1.16
CA THR A 39 19.66 -26.18 -1.13
C THR A 39 18.14 -26.28 -1.22
N THR A 40 17.65 -27.48 -1.52
CA THR A 40 16.20 -27.75 -1.58
C THR A 40 15.56 -27.54 -0.22
N GLU A 41 16.22 -28.00 0.84
CA GLU A 41 15.78 -27.90 2.22
C GLU A 41 15.66 -26.44 2.69
N GLU A 42 16.63 -25.58 2.33
CA GLU A 42 16.58 -24.15 2.63
C GLU A 42 15.41 -23.46 1.90
N LYS A 43 15.20 -23.79 0.63
CA LYS A 43 14.10 -23.22 -0.17
C LYS A 43 12.74 -23.61 0.40
N GLU A 44 12.57 -24.86 0.81
CA GLU A 44 11.33 -25.33 1.43
C GLU A 44 11.08 -24.65 2.78
N SER A 45 12.12 -24.52 3.62
CA SER A 45 12.03 -23.86 4.92
C SER A 45 11.62 -22.39 4.81
N ILE A 46 12.26 -21.63 3.91
CA ILE A 46 11.92 -20.22 3.64
C ILE A 46 10.51 -20.10 3.09
N SER A 47 10.16 -20.91 2.08
CA SER A 47 8.83 -20.84 1.45
C SER A 47 7.71 -21.10 2.44
N ALA A 48 7.92 -22.04 3.39
CA ALA A 48 6.95 -22.35 4.42
C ALA A 48 6.70 -21.17 5.39
N ARG A 49 7.72 -20.35 5.66
CA ARG A 49 7.70 -19.25 6.63
C ARG A 49 7.53 -17.87 5.99
N PHE A 50 7.56 -17.79 4.66
CA PHE A 50 7.71 -16.51 3.93
C PHE A 50 6.58 -15.54 4.22
N PHE A 51 5.32 -15.96 4.11
CA PHE A 51 4.16 -15.06 4.29
C PHE A 51 3.66 -14.97 5.73
N THR A 52 4.21 -15.77 6.63
CA THR A 52 3.81 -15.83 8.05
C THR A 52 4.80 -15.13 8.96
N GLU A 53 6.11 -15.32 8.72
CA GLU A 53 7.17 -14.87 9.62
C GLU A 53 8.12 -13.87 8.96
N LEU A 54 8.51 -14.09 7.70
CA LEU A 54 9.47 -13.23 7.01
C LEU A 54 8.83 -11.95 6.46
N VAL A 55 7.65 -12.10 5.88
CA VAL A 55 6.88 -11.01 5.27
C VAL A 55 5.41 -11.11 5.67
N PRO A 56 5.09 -11.03 6.98
CA PRO A 56 3.72 -11.15 7.46
C PRO A 56 2.80 -10.12 6.82
N ARG A 57 1.61 -10.60 6.45
CA ARG A 57 0.50 -9.76 6.02
C ARG A 57 -0.55 -9.70 7.12
N GLN A 58 -0.86 -8.49 7.58
CA GLN A 58 -1.95 -8.23 8.49
C GLN A 58 -3.10 -7.57 7.74
N GLU A 59 -4.30 -8.13 7.87
CA GLU A 59 -5.53 -7.52 7.40
C GLU A 59 -6.20 -6.76 8.55
N LEU A 60 -6.64 -5.54 8.25
CA LEU A 60 -7.30 -4.63 9.16
C LEU A 60 -8.69 -4.34 8.60
N SER A 61 -9.72 -4.74 9.36
CA SER A 61 -11.09 -4.34 9.04
C SER A 61 -11.28 -2.88 9.43
N VAL A 62 -11.80 -2.07 8.49
CA VAL A 62 -12.18 -0.70 8.78
C VAL A 62 -13.65 -0.73 9.23
N PRO A 63 -13.95 -0.37 10.50
CA PRO A 63 -15.32 -0.39 10.98
C PRO A 63 -16.17 0.61 10.18
N ALA A 64 -17.36 0.16 9.76
CA ALA A 64 -18.32 1.04 9.11
C ALA A 64 -18.75 2.15 10.08
N GLY A 65 -18.66 3.40 9.65
CA GLY A 65 -18.99 4.54 10.51
C GLY A 65 -19.00 5.86 9.79
N ASN A 66 -19.61 6.86 10.42
CA ASN A 66 -19.54 8.24 9.96
C ASN A 66 -18.25 8.87 10.50
N ALA A 67 -17.22 8.90 9.66
CA ALA A 67 -15.93 9.48 9.98
C ALA A 67 -16.05 10.98 10.35
N ILE A 68 -16.86 11.75 9.61
CA ILE A 68 -17.08 13.18 9.87
C ILE A 68 -17.72 13.41 11.25
N ALA A 69 -18.76 12.64 11.58
CA ALA A 69 -19.38 12.73 12.90
C ALA A 69 -18.42 12.32 14.04
N SER A 70 -17.49 11.40 13.76
CA SER A 70 -16.47 10.98 14.72
C SER A 70 -15.41 12.05 14.94
N GLU A 71 -14.97 12.71 13.86
CA GLU A 71 -14.04 13.84 13.91
C GLU A 71 -14.67 15.05 14.64
N HIS A 72 -15.92 15.39 14.36
CA HIS A 72 -16.62 16.46 15.09
C HIS A 72 -16.72 16.17 16.60
N ARG A 73 -16.93 14.90 16.98
CA ARG A 73 -16.97 14.48 18.39
C ARG A 73 -15.60 14.63 19.04
N ASP A 74 -14.53 14.23 18.33
CA ASP A 74 -13.16 14.39 18.79
C ASP A 74 -12.81 15.88 18.99
N PHE A 75 -13.20 16.75 18.06
CA PHE A 75 -13.03 18.20 18.19
C PHE A 75 -13.78 18.77 19.40
N ALA A 76 -15.04 18.42 19.57
CA ALA A 76 -15.82 18.87 20.73
C ALA A 76 -15.20 18.40 22.05
N GLN A 77 -14.69 17.16 22.09
CA GLN A 77 -13.97 16.63 23.24
C GLN A 77 -12.69 17.44 23.50
N ALA A 78 -11.83 17.61 22.50
CA ALA A 78 -10.60 18.37 22.61
C ALA A 78 -10.82 19.82 23.10
N ILE A 79 -11.86 20.50 22.59
CA ILE A 79 -12.24 21.84 23.03
C ILE A 79 -12.66 21.84 24.52
N SER A 80 -13.47 20.86 24.93
CA SER A 80 -14.00 20.80 26.30
C SER A 80 -12.96 20.34 27.33
N THR A 81 -11.98 19.52 26.95
CA THR A 81 -11.00 18.94 27.87
C THR A 81 -9.61 19.58 27.76
N GLY A 82 -9.36 20.37 26.72
CA GLY A 82 -8.04 20.90 26.41
C GLY A 82 -7.05 19.84 25.87
N GLN A 83 -7.52 18.62 25.61
CA GLN A 83 -6.70 17.57 25.01
C GLN A 83 -6.42 17.85 23.52
N SER A 84 -5.38 17.23 22.98
CA SER A 84 -5.10 17.28 21.54
C SER A 84 -6.11 16.45 20.77
N VAL A 85 -6.49 16.93 19.58
CA VAL A 85 -7.29 16.17 18.61
C VAL A 85 -6.49 15.00 18.05
N GLN A 86 -7.17 13.93 17.66
CA GLN A 86 -6.55 12.76 17.06
C GLN A 86 -5.92 13.06 15.70
N VAL A 87 -6.57 13.93 14.92
CA VAL A 87 -6.09 14.36 13.60
C VAL A 87 -5.91 15.88 13.59
N PRO A 88 -4.72 16.39 13.93
CA PRO A 88 -4.47 17.82 13.92
C PRO A 88 -4.36 18.37 12.50
N GLY A 89 -4.67 19.65 12.31
CA GLY A 89 -4.55 20.32 11.01
C GLY A 89 -3.14 20.30 10.43
N THR A 90 -2.11 20.15 11.27
CA THR A 90 -0.73 19.93 10.84
C THR A 90 -0.58 18.65 10.01
N ALA A 91 -1.26 17.56 10.39
CA ALA A 91 -1.22 16.31 9.64
C ALA A 91 -1.81 16.47 8.22
N GLY A 92 -2.89 17.25 8.08
CA GLY A 92 -3.47 17.56 6.77
C GLY A 92 -2.54 18.40 5.89
N ARG A 93 -1.89 19.42 6.48
CA ARG A 93 -0.88 20.22 5.78
C ARG A 93 0.30 19.39 5.30
N ASP A 94 0.81 18.50 6.16
CA ASP A 94 1.98 17.67 5.83
C ASP A 94 1.63 16.63 4.75
N ALA A 95 0.42 16.05 4.80
CA ALA A 95 -0.09 15.19 3.74
C ALA A 95 -0.21 15.92 2.39
N LEU A 96 -0.67 17.18 2.39
CA LEU A 96 -0.75 18.01 1.18
C LEU A 96 0.64 18.28 0.59
N ALA A 97 1.65 18.53 1.43
CA ALA A 97 3.01 18.75 0.97
C ALA A 97 3.55 17.52 0.20
N VAL A 98 3.32 16.31 0.72
CA VAL A 98 3.70 15.06 0.04
C VAL A 98 2.95 14.88 -1.28
N ALA A 99 1.65 15.15 -1.31
CA ALA A 99 0.86 15.04 -2.54
C ALA A 99 1.37 15.98 -3.64
N LEU A 100 1.74 17.22 -3.27
CA LEU A 100 2.31 18.20 -4.20
C LEU A 100 3.70 17.76 -4.71
N GLU A 101 4.53 17.16 -3.85
CA GLU A 101 5.82 16.62 -4.25
C GLU A 101 5.68 15.46 -5.26
N ILE A 102 4.76 14.53 -5.01
CA ILE A 102 4.44 13.43 -5.95
C ILE A 102 4.00 14.02 -7.30
N GLN A 103 3.09 15.00 -7.27
CA GLN A 103 2.61 15.65 -8.48
C GLN A 103 3.76 16.31 -9.27
N GLN A 104 4.67 17.03 -8.59
CA GLN A 104 5.84 17.64 -9.22
C GLN A 104 6.75 16.61 -9.88
N ARG A 105 7.01 15.48 -9.20
CA ARG A 105 7.83 14.37 -9.74
C ARG A 105 7.20 13.75 -10.98
N LEU A 106 5.88 13.51 -10.95
CA LEU A 106 5.16 12.98 -12.11
C LEU A 106 5.23 13.93 -13.31
N HIS A 107 5.13 15.24 -13.11
CA HIS A 107 5.29 16.22 -14.20
C HIS A 107 6.72 16.33 -14.74
N ALA A 108 7.74 16.12 -13.88
CA ALA A 108 9.14 16.14 -14.30
C ALA A 108 9.53 14.90 -15.14
N VAL A 109 8.81 13.78 -14.97
CA VAL A 109 8.99 12.58 -15.79
C VAL A 109 8.34 12.81 -17.15
N ARG A 110 9.16 13.05 -18.16
CA ARG A 110 8.74 13.09 -19.56
C ARG A 110 8.33 11.68 -19.99
N HIS A 111 7.06 11.46 -20.26
CA HIS A 111 6.51 10.18 -20.76
C HIS A 111 6.90 9.89 -22.23
N ASP A 112 8.15 10.16 -22.63
CA ASP A 112 8.64 9.93 -24.01
C ASP A 112 9.35 8.58 -24.17
N ALA A 113 9.24 7.67 -23.20
CA ALA A 113 9.63 6.29 -23.42
C ALA A 113 8.53 5.59 -24.25
N PRO A 114 8.82 5.09 -25.47
CA PRO A 114 7.86 4.28 -26.20
C PRO A 114 7.45 3.11 -25.30
N HIS A 115 6.15 2.85 -25.20
CA HIS A 115 5.62 1.65 -24.57
C HIS A 115 6.30 0.42 -25.18
N THR A 116 7.40 -0.05 -24.58
CA THR A 116 7.88 -1.41 -24.80
C THR A 116 6.85 -2.29 -24.11
N GLY A 117 5.91 -2.80 -24.91
CA GLY A 117 4.75 -3.56 -24.45
C GLY A 117 5.15 -4.85 -23.73
N VAL A 118 5.49 -4.72 -22.44
CA VAL A 118 5.39 -5.83 -21.51
C VAL A 118 3.96 -5.78 -20.96
N PRO A 119 3.07 -6.69 -21.36
CA PRO A 119 1.69 -6.69 -20.88
C PRO A 119 1.68 -6.89 -19.36
N SER A 120 0.97 -6.01 -18.66
CA SER A 120 0.68 -6.19 -17.24
C SER A 120 -0.20 -7.44 -17.07
N PRO A 121 0.10 -8.35 -16.12
CA PRO A 121 -0.64 -9.60 -15.95
C PRO A 121 -2.12 -9.40 -15.57
N ASN A 122 -2.53 -8.17 -15.27
CA ASN A 122 -3.91 -7.81 -14.92
C ASN A 122 -4.61 -6.94 -15.98
N THR A 123 -4.12 -6.90 -17.22
CA THR A 123 -4.86 -6.22 -18.30
C THR A 123 -5.92 -7.16 -18.84
N PRO A 124 -7.23 -6.93 -18.62
CA PRO A 124 -8.25 -7.72 -19.30
C PRO A 124 -8.05 -7.56 -20.80
N ALA A 125 -7.98 -8.68 -21.53
CA ALA A 125 -7.83 -8.68 -22.96
C ALA A 125 -8.99 -7.88 -23.58
N LEU A 126 -8.71 -6.67 -24.07
CA LEU A 126 -9.63 -5.97 -24.93
C LEU A 126 -9.72 -6.75 -26.24
N ILE A 127 -10.74 -7.60 -26.35
CA ILE A 127 -11.12 -8.22 -27.61
C ILE A 127 -11.34 -7.07 -28.60
N SER A 128 -10.54 -7.05 -29.66
CA SER A 128 -10.65 -6.03 -30.69
C SER A 128 -12.00 -6.21 -31.40
N LEU A 129 -12.81 -5.15 -31.45
CA LEU A 129 -14.13 -5.11 -32.12
C LEU A 129 -14.12 -5.54 -33.60
N ARG A 130 -12.94 -5.68 -34.23
CA ARG A 130 -12.80 -6.26 -35.56
C ARG A 130 -13.05 -7.77 -35.62
N GLN A 131 -12.95 -8.49 -34.51
CA GLN A 131 -13.20 -9.94 -34.45
C GLN A 131 -14.68 -10.31 -34.24
N LEU A 132 -15.55 -9.33 -33.94
CA LEU A 132 -16.98 -9.55 -33.70
C LEU A 132 -17.86 -9.45 -34.98
N ASN A 133 -17.31 -9.03 -36.12
CA ASN A 133 -18.07 -8.86 -37.38
C ASN A 133 -17.74 -9.91 -38.46
N ALA A 134 -17.18 -11.06 -38.09
CA ALA A 134 -16.88 -12.15 -39.02
C ALA A 134 -17.52 -13.50 -38.62
N ALA A 135 -18.58 -13.47 -37.82
CA ALA A 135 -19.42 -14.63 -37.48
C ALA A 135 -20.84 -14.45 -38.01
#